data_AF-A0A951DH57-F1
#
_entry.id   AF-A0A951DH57-F1
#
_cell.length_a   1.000
_cell.length_b   1.000
_cell.length_c   1.000
_cell.angle_alpha   90.00
_cell.angle_beta   90.00
_cell.angle_gamma   90.00
#
_symmetry.space_group_name_H-M   'P 1'
#
loop_
_entity.id
_entity.type
_entity.pdbx_description
1 polymer ?
#
loop_
_entity_poly.entity_id
_entity_poly.type
_entity_poly.pdbx_seq_one_letter_code
_entity_poly.pdbx_strand_id
1 'polypeptide(L)'
;MRRTLAAALLLVAAACGGKKDPSSIYELSHDPISVRGWIVDVAGAKRGETIETEIARRTQLFQSSSLWVENAQYASGGIAENGAFIVLDVPPQHAVVGISAPGAENAQLLLEGVPGNADVFIPDVLLKPGGATVLDPSKIQIRLPAEVDKPTPTGKTAKIAGYVVPIMNTPLAQLTDRRDYPSPPGYRPVATVR
;
A
#
# COMPACT_ATOMS: atom_id res chain seq x y z
N MET A 1 46.10 36.31 16.13
CA MET A 1 44.65 36.18 16.46
C MET A 1 43.70 36.47 15.29
N ARG A 2 44.00 37.37 14.33
CA ARG A 2 43.08 37.63 13.19
C ARG A 2 43.02 36.53 12.11
N ARG A 3 44.07 35.71 11.97
CA ARG A 3 44.12 34.63 10.95
C ARG A 3 43.35 33.36 11.34
N THR A 4 43.19 33.10 12.64
CA THR A 4 42.42 31.95 13.15
C THR A 4 40.92 32.19 13.07
N LEU A 5 40.46 33.45 13.17
CA LEU A 5 39.04 33.80 13.04
C LEU A 5 38.52 33.61 11.60
N ALA A 6 39.35 33.90 10.59
CA ALA A 6 38.98 33.78 9.18
C ALA A 6 38.83 32.31 8.73
N ALA A 7 39.67 31.41 9.27
CA ALA A 7 39.59 29.97 8.98
C ALA A 7 38.33 29.33 9.60
N ALA A 8 37.90 29.79 10.79
CA ALA A 8 36.69 29.30 11.43
C ALA A 8 35.41 29.71 10.67
N LEU A 9 35.35 30.93 10.12
CA LEU A 9 34.19 31.37 9.32
C LEU A 9 34.06 30.62 7.98
N LEU A 10 35.18 30.25 7.36
CA LEU A 10 35.18 29.44 6.12
C LEU A 10 34.72 28.00 6.36
N LEU A 11 35.03 27.42 7.53
CA LEU A 11 34.55 26.09 7.95
C LEU A 11 33.04 26.09 8.25
N VAL A 12 32.50 27.16 8.82
CA VAL A 12 31.05 27.29 9.07
C VAL A 12 30.27 27.48 7.78
N ALA A 13 30.80 28.22 6.80
CA ALA A 13 30.16 28.39 5.49
C ALA A 13 30.16 27.09 4.66
N ALA A 14 31.22 26.26 4.78
CA ALA A 14 31.28 24.96 4.12
C ALA A 14 30.37 23.90 4.76
N ALA A 15 30.06 24.03 6.06
CA ALA A 15 29.20 23.08 6.78
C ALA A 15 27.69 23.27 6.52
N CYS A 16 27.26 24.43 5.99
CA CYS A 16 25.84 24.73 5.74
C CYS A 16 25.44 24.66 4.25
N GLY A 17 26.34 24.25 3.36
CA GLY A 17 26.15 24.29 1.90
C GLY A 17 25.80 22.96 1.22
N GLY A 18 25.48 21.91 1.97
CA GLY A 18 25.06 20.63 1.40
C GLY A 18 23.66 20.75 0.81
N LYS A 19 23.55 21.04 -0.49
CA LYS A 19 22.34 20.72 -1.25
C LYS A 19 22.11 19.21 -1.06
N LYS A 20 21.08 18.85 -0.29
CA LYS A 20 20.58 17.48 -0.24
C LYS A 20 20.21 17.10 -1.66
N ASP A 21 20.86 16.08 -2.18
CA ASP A 21 20.48 15.47 -3.45
C ASP A 21 18.99 15.07 -3.34
N PRO A 22 18.09 15.54 -4.24
CA PRO A 22 16.67 15.25 -4.16
C PRO A 22 16.32 13.80 -4.50
N SER A 23 17.32 12.94 -4.76
CA SER A 23 17.15 11.49 -4.73
C SER A 23 16.70 11.11 -3.32
N SER A 24 15.39 10.93 -3.20
CA SER A 24 14.61 10.86 -1.98
C SER A 24 15.42 10.35 -0.76
N ILE A 25 15.40 11.13 0.32
CA ILE A 25 15.86 10.72 1.67
C ILE A 25 15.20 9.40 2.16
N TYR A 26 14.29 8.81 1.38
CA TYR A 26 13.56 7.58 1.64
C TYR A 26 13.95 6.42 0.68
N GLU A 27 14.83 6.62 -0.30
CA GLU A 27 15.17 5.59 -1.31
C GLU A 27 15.87 4.35 -0.74
N LEU A 28 16.49 4.47 0.44
CA LEU A 28 17.15 3.38 1.17
C LEU A 28 16.59 3.22 2.59
N SER A 29 15.43 3.82 2.88
CA SER A 29 14.89 3.75 4.23
C SER A 29 14.44 2.32 4.56
N HIS A 30 14.87 1.84 5.74
CA HIS A 30 14.35 0.62 6.37
C HIS A 30 13.04 0.89 7.13
N ASP A 31 12.49 2.10 7.03
CA ASP A 31 11.21 2.44 7.64
C ASP A 31 10.11 1.55 7.08
N PRO A 32 9.18 1.11 7.94
CA PRO A 32 8.05 0.30 7.49
C PRO A 32 7.18 1.05 6.48
N ILE A 33 6.45 0.27 5.68
CA ILE A 33 5.46 0.75 4.72
C ILE A 33 4.04 0.56 5.26
N SER A 34 3.08 1.29 4.69
CA SER A 34 1.64 1.00 4.84
C SER A 34 1.12 0.29 3.60
N VAL A 35 0.25 -0.70 3.79
CA VAL A 35 -0.44 -1.42 2.72
C VAL A 35 -1.92 -1.37 3.00
N ARG A 36 -2.72 -0.89 2.05
CA ARG A 36 -4.16 -0.71 2.20
C ARG A 36 -4.88 -1.02 0.91
N GLY A 37 -6.17 -1.31 0.98
CA GLY A 37 -6.92 -1.73 -0.20
C GLY A 37 -8.32 -2.21 0.16
N TRP A 38 -8.96 -2.94 -0.76
CA TRP A 38 -10.20 -3.64 -0.45
C TRP A 38 -10.32 -4.96 -1.21
N ILE A 39 -10.99 -5.88 -0.54
CA ILE A 39 -11.36 -7.19 -1.07
C ILE A 39 -12.67 -7.06 -1.84
N VAL A 40 -12.67 -7.52 -3.08
CA VAL A 40 -13.87 -7.62 -3.91
C VAL A 40 -14.63 -8.88 -3.56
N ASP A 41 -13.95 -10.04 -3.56
CA ASP A 41 -14.59 -11.33 -3.31
C ASP A 41 -13.55 -12.45 -3.19
N VAL A 42 -14.05 -13.68 -3.01
CA VAL A 42 -13.31 -14.92 -3.23
C VAL A 42 -13.65 -15.50 -4.61
N ALA A 43 -12.64 -15.97 -5.33
CA ALA A 43 -12.84 -16.60 -6.63
C ALA A 43 -13.73 -17.85 -6.52
N GLY A 44 -14.73 -17.95 -7.40
CA GLY A 44 -15.69 -19.05 -7.39
C GLY A 44 -16.79 -18.94 -6.33
N ALA A 45 -16.85 -17.83 -5.56
CA ALA A 45 -17.94 -17.59 -4.64
C ALA A 45 -19.29 -17.56 -5.36
N LYS A 46 -20.30 -18.23 -4.78
CA LYS A 46 -21.68 -18.14 -5.24
C LYS A 46 -22.21 -16.75 -4.91
N ARG A 47 -22.67 -16.02 -5.92
CA ARG A 47 -23.26 -14.68 -5.74
C ARG A 47 -24.70 -14.79 -5.22
N GLY A 48 -25.10 -13.82 -4.42
CA GLY A 48 -26.49 -13.66 -4.02
C GLY A 48 -27.40 -13.40 -5.21
N GLU A 49 -28.63 -13.91 -5.15
CA GLU A 49 -29.65 -13.69 -6.19
C GLU A 49 -30.21 -12.27 -6.14
N THR A 50 -30.16 -11.63 -4.97
CA THR A 50 -30.61 -10.26 -4.73
C THR A 50 -29.46 -9.39 -4.20
N ILE A 51 -29.66 -8.06 -4.23
CA ILE A 51 -28.67 -7.12 -3.70
C ILE A 51 -28.50 -7.30 -2.19
N GLU A 52 -29.59 -7.50 -1.46
CA GLU A 52 -29.58 -7.66 0.00
C GLU A 52 -28.86 -8.94 0.41
N THR A 53 -29.10 -10.04 -0.31
CA THR A 53 -28.42 -11.31 -0.06
C THR A 53 -26.94 -11.25 -0.41
N GLU A 54 -26.56 -10.52 -1.47
CA GLU A 54 -25.17 -10.30 -1.83
C GLU A 54 -24.44 -9.41 -0.82
N ILE A 55 -25.08 -8.37 -0.29
CA ILE A 55 -24.54 -7.53 0.79
C ILE A 55 -24.29 -8.38 2.03
N ALA A 56 -25.29 -9.14 2.49
CA ALA A 56 -25.16 -9.98 3.68
C ALA A 56 -24.05 -11.03 3.52
N ARG A 57 -23.94 -11.66 2.35
CA ARG A 57 -22.88 -12.62 2.05
C ARG A 57 -21.50 -11.98 2.11
N ARG A 58 -21.32 -10.79 1.53
CA ARG A 58 -20.04 -10.08 1.54
C ARG A 58 -19.68 -9.59 2.94
N THR A 59 -20.63 -9.06 3.70
CA THR A 59 -20.42 -8.72 5.12
C THR A 59 -19.93 -9.93 5.90
N GLN A 60 -20.57 -11.10 5.73
CA GLN A 60 -20.13 -12.33 6.37
C GLN A 60 -18.73 -12.76 5.93
N LEU A 61 -18.41 -12.64 4.63
CA LEU A 61 -17.08 -12.89 4.11
C LEU A 61 -16.04 -12.02 4.82
N PHE A 62 -16.26 -10.71 4.90
CA PHE A 62 -15.30 -9.78 5.50
C PHE A 62 -15.16 -9.97 7.01
N GLN A 63 -16.26 -10.22 7.73
CA GLN A 63 -16.24 -10.50 9.17
C GLN A 63 -15.54 -11.81 9.52
N SER A 64 -15.51 -12.78 8.59
CA SER A 64 -14.80 -14.05 8.75
C SER A 64 -13.38 -14.02 8.18
N SER A 65 -12.94 -12.88 7.64
CA SER A 65 -11.60 -12.75 7.08
C SER A 65 -10.60 -12.27 8.12
N SER A 66 -9.36 -12.74 8.01
CA SER A 66 -8.24 -12.28 8.82
C SER A 66 -7.05 -11.92 7.94
N LEU A 67 -6.13 -11.15 8.50
CA LEU A 67 -4.94 -10.65 7.81
C LEU A 67 -3.70 -10.89 8.66
N TRP A 68 -2.59 -11.23 8.01
CA TRP A 68 -1.27 -11.34 8.63
C TRP A 68 -0.18 -10.87 7.66
N VAL A 69 1.02 -10.69 8.19
CA VAL A 69 2.22 -10.43 7.39
C VAL A 69 3.24 -11.51 7.73
N GLU A 70 3.77 -12.16 6.70
CA GLU A 70 4.79 -13.19 6.92
C GLU A 70 6.07 -12.59 7.49
N ASN A 71 6.64 -13.27 8.48
CA ASN A 71 7.91 -12.90 9.12
C ASN A 71 7.94 -11.49 9.76
N ALA A 72 6.78 -10.91 10.08
CA ALA A 72 6.68 -9.58 10.70
C ALA A 72 5.75 -9.62 11.93
N GLN A 73 6.34 -9.79 13.11
CA GLN A 73 5.58 -9.87 14.37
C GLN A 73 4.96 -8.54 14.82
N TYR A 74 5.46 -7.42 14.30
CA TYR A 74 5.01 -6.07 14.67
C TYR A 74 4.07 -5.44 13.63
N ALA A 75 3.84 -6.11 12.50
CA ALA A 75 2.87 -5.64 11.54
C ALA A 75 1.47 -5.70 12.17
N SER A 76 0.72 -4.60 12.05
CA SER A 76 -0.62 -4.49 12.62
C SER A 76 -1.61 -4.15 11.54
N GLY A 77 -2.77 -4.78 11.53
CA GLY A 77 -3.74 -4.56 10.47
C GLY A 77 -5.08 -5.21 10.75
N GLY A 78 -6.04 -4.92 9.89
CA GLY A 78 -7.38 -5.43 10.00
C GLY A 78 -8.16 -5.30 8.70
N ILE A 79 -9.34 -5.92 8.70
CA ILE A 79 -10.31 -5.88 7.63
C ILE A 79 -11.59 -5.28 8.22
N ALA A 80 -12.11 -4.24 7.58
CA ALA A 80 -13.35 -3.59 7.94
C ALA A 80 -14.56 -4.33 7.35
N GLU A 81 -15.75 -4.06 7.86
CA GLU A 81 -17.01 -4.71 7.45
C GLU A 81 -17.40 -4.45 5.99
N ASN A 82 -16.80 -3.44 5.36
CA ASN A 82 -16.97 -3.12 3.94
C ASN A 82 -15.92 -3.78 3.04
N GLY A 83 -15.05 -4.63 3.59
CA GLY A 83 -13.98 -5.32 2.87
C GLY A 83 -12.72 -4.50 2.66
N ALA A 84 -12.67 -3.24 3.13
CA ALA A 84 -11.45 -2.46 3.17
C ALA A 84 -10.46 -3.08 4.14
N PHE A 85 -9.18 -3.03 3.82
CA PHE A 85 -8.12 -3.49 4.71
C PHE A 85 -7.02 -2.45 4.83
N ILE A 86 -6.32 -2.50 5.94
CA ILE A 86 -5.08 -1.75 6.16
C ILE A 86 -4.12 -2.60 6.97
N VAL A 87 -2.84 -2.45 6.65
CA VAL A 87 -1.70 -3.05 7.32
C VAL A 87 -0.64 -1.98 7.48
N LEU A 88 -0.24 -1.75 8.71
CA LEU A 88 0.82 -0.86 9.12
C LEU A 88 2.03 -1.69 9.51
N ASP A 89 3.19 -1.03 9.55
CA ASP A 89 4.44 -1.63 10.01
C ASP A 89 4.87 -2.84 9.17
N VAL A 90 4.56 -2.81 7.86
CA VAL A 90 4.94 -3.85 6.89
C VAL A 90 6.42 -3.66 6.52
N PRO A 91 7.23 -4.73 6.47
CA PRO A 91 8.62 -4.64 6.05
C PRO A 91 8.76 -4.07 4.62
N PRO A 92 9.73 -3.18 4.38
CA PRO A 92 10.00 -2.68 3.03
C PRO A 92 10.72 -3.73 2.18
N GLN A 93 10.87 -3.45 0.88
CA GLN A 93 11.56 -4.24 -0.14
C GLN A 93 10.95 -5.60 -0.47
N HIS A 94 10.58 -6.40 0.52
CA HIS A 94 9.95 -7.69 0.29
C HIS A 94 8.99 -8.02 1.44
N ALA A 95 7.72 -8.21 1.12
CA ALA A 95 6.71 -8.58 2.10
C ALA A 95 5.63 -9.47 1.46
N VAL A 96 5.11 -10.39 2.26
CA VAL A 96 3.91 -11.17 1.91
C VAL A 96 2.82 -10.79 2.89
N VAL A 97 1.77 -10.15 2.36
CA VAL A 97 0.54 -9.87 3.11
C VAL A 97 -0.43 -11.02 2.84
N GLY A 98 -0.69 -11.81 3.86
CA GLY A 98 -1.62 -12.93 3.80
C GLY A 98 -3.02 -12.50 4.21
N ILE A 99 -4.02 -13.04 3.51
CA ILE A 99 -5.44 -12.85 3.79
C ILE A 99 -6.08 -14.24 3.83
N SER A 100 -6.82 -14.53 4.90
CA SER A 100 -7.54 -15.78 5.06
C SER A 100 -9.01 -15.44 5.02
N ALA A 101 -9.74 -16.10 4.13
CA ALA A 101 -11.18 -15.99 4.03
C ALA A 101 -11.75 -17.35 3.65
N PRO A 102 -13.03 -17.65 3.95
CA PRO A 102 -13.67 -18.89 3.51
C PRO A 102 -13.54 -19.11 1.99
N GLY A 103 -12.92 -20.22 1.58
CA GLY A 103 -12.65 -20.55 0.17
C GLY A 103 -11.34 -19.97 -0.39
N ALA A 104 -10.57 -19.23 0.40
CA ALA A 104 -9.24 -18.72 0.07
C ALA A 104 -8.42 -18.54 1.36
N GLU A 105 -8.25 -19.62 2.12
CA GLU A 105 -7.72 -19.59 3.49
C GLU A 105 -6.24 -19.18 3.58
N ASN A 106 -5.52 -19.28 2.47
CA ASN A 106 -4.10 -18.97 2.33
C ASN A 106 -3.82 -18.00 1.17
N ALA A 107 -4.74 -17.05 0.90
CA ALA A 107 -4.50 -16.04 -0.12
C ALA A 107 -3.31 -15.15 0.28
N GLN A 108 -2.49 -14.77 -0.70
CA GLN A 108 -1.28 -13.98 -0.48
C GLN A 108 -1.16 -12.86 -1.52
N LEU A 109 -0.75 -11.69 -1.03
CA LEU A 109 -0.31 -10.54 -1.82
C LEU A 109 1.20 -10.38 -1.62
N LEU A 110 1.95 -10.60 -2.69
CA LEU A 110 3.40 -10.41 -2.69
C LEU A 110 3.76 -8.97 -3.08
N LEU A 111 4.62 -8.33 -2.29
CA LEU A 111 5.15 -7.00 -2.54
C LEU A 111 6.69 -7.10 -2.69
N GLU A 112 7.23 -6.60 -3.79
CA GLU A 112 8.68 -6.65 -4.09
C GLU A 112 9.17 -5.28 -4.59
N GLY A 113 10.30 -4.80 -4.08
CA GLY A 113 10.93 -3.54 -4.47
C GLY A 113 10.22 -2.28 -3.95
N VAL A 114 9.36 -2.40 -2.92
CA VAL A 114 8.68 -1.23 -2.33
C VAL A 114 9.64 -0.50 -1.39
N PRO A 115 9.93 0.79 -1.61
CA PRO A 115 10.83 1.55 -0.74
C PRO A 115 10.21 1.80 0.64
N GLY A 116 11.05 1.99 1.65
CA GLY A 116 10.59 2.30 3.00
C GLY A 116 9.80 3.60 3.07
N ASN A 117 8.90 3.69 4.06
CA ASN A 117 7.96 4.80 4.26
C ASN A 117 6.95 5.02 3.12
N ALA A 118 6.88 4.12 2.13
CA ALA A 118 5.87 4.17 1.08
C ALA A 118 4.48 3.82 1.62
N ASP A 119 3.47 4.38 0.97
CA ASP A 119 2.09 3.93 1.06
C ASP A 119 1.70 3.16 -0.19
N VAL A 120 1.23 1.93 -0.01
CA VAL A 120 0.78 1.04 -1.08
C VAL A 120 -0.72 0.89 -1.01
N PHE A 121 -1.40 1.28 -2.08
CA PHE A 121 -2.85 1.15 -2.21
C PHE A 121 -3.20 0.12 -3.30
N ILE A 122 -3.89 -0.95 -2.90
CA ILE A 122 -4.21 -2.13 -3.71
C ILE A 122 -5.74 -2.32 -3.75
N PRO A 123 -6.44 -1.63 -4.66
CA PRO A 123 -7.89 -1.80 -4.80
C PRO A 123 -8.24 -3.11 -5.50
N ASP A 124 -9.52 -3.45 -5.47
CA ASP A 124 -10.13 -4.48 -6.31
C ASP A 124 -9.49 -5.89 -6.18
N VAL A 125 -9.17 -6.32 -4.96
CA VAL A 125 -8.50 -7.62 -4.69
C VAL A 125 -9.49 -8.78 -4.74
N LEU A 126 -9.28 -9.74 -5.64
CA LEU A 126 -9.96 -11.03 -5.68
C LEU A 126 -9.08 -12.11 -5.04
N LEU A 127 -9.56 -12.70 -3.94
CA LEU A 127 -8.85 -13.75 -3.21
C LEU A 127 -8.97 -15.10 -3.92
N LYS A 128 -7.90 -15.89 -3.88
CA LYS A 128 -7.83 -17.25 -4.44
C LYS A 128 -7.08 -18.17 -3.46
N PRO A 129 -7.31 -19.49 -3.51
CA PRO A 129 -6.43 -20.42 -2.83
C PRO A 129 -4.97 -20.21 -3.26
N GLY A 130 -4.08 -19.95 -2.29
CA GLY A 130 -2.63 -19.75 -2.48
C GLY A 130 -2.24 -18.42 -3.13
N GLY A 131 -3.15 -17.46 -3.31
CA GLY A 131 -2.80 -16.18 -3.92
C GLY A 131 -3.93 -15.17 -4.00
N ALA A 132 -3.65 -14.00 -4.54
CA ALA A 132 -4.65 -12.99 -4.83
C ALA A 132 -4.40 -12.36 -6.20
N THR A 133 -5.45 -11.84 -6.82
CA THR A 133 -5.36 -11.12 -8.09
C THR A 133 -6.03 -9.78 -7.94
N VAL A 134 -5.47 -8.75 -8.58
CA VAL A 134 -6.08 -7.42 -8.63
C VAL A 134 -6.87 -7.31 -9.92
N LEU A 135 -8.18 -7.03 -9.84
CA LEU A 135 -9.04 -6.99 -11.04
C LEU A 135 -8.69 -5.83 -11.97
N ASP A 136 -8.22 -4.72 -11.41
CA ASP A 136 -7.76 -3.55 -12.14
C ASP A 136 -6.39 -3.07 -11.63
N PRO A 137 -5.29 -3.67 -12.12
CA PRO A 137 -3.95 -3.35 -11.66
C PRO A 137 -3.52 -1.90 -11.92
N SER A 138 -4.17 -1.21 -12.87
CA SER A 138 -3.88 0.19 -13.20
C SER A 138 -4.22 1.16 -12.06
N LYS A 139 -5.09 0.74 -11.13
CA LYS A 139 -5.46 1.50 -9.95
C LYS A 139 -4.54 1.29 -8.76
N ILE A 140 -3.56 0.36 -8.84
CA ILE A 140 -2.59 0.17 -7.77
C ILE A 140 -1.71 1.43 -7.71
N GLN A 141 -1.52 1.97 -6.50
CA GLN A 141 -0.70 3.15 -6.29
C GLN A 141 0.41 2.84 -5.29
N ILE A 142 1.61 3.34 -5.58
CA ILE A 142 2.72 3.36 -4.63
C ILE A 142 3.15 4.82 -4.48
N ARG A 143 2.87 5.37 -3.30
CA ARG A 143 3.07 6.78 -3.00
C ARG A 143 4.21 6.92 -2.00
N LEU A 144 5.29 7.58 -2.41
CA LEU A 144 6.46 7.86 -1.59
C LEU A 144 6.40 9.31 -1.10
N PRO A 145 6.41 9.59 0.21
CA PRO A 145 6.45 10.97 0.71
C PRO A 145 7.68 11.72 0.17
N ALA A 146 7.47 12.90 -0.40
CA ALA A 146 8.56 13.74 -0.90
C ALA A 146 8.20 15.24 -0.80
N GLU A 147 9.23 16.08 -0.75
CA GLU A 147 9.11 17.54 -0.84
C GLU A 147 8.90 17.96 -2.30
N VAL A 148 7.68 17.76 -2.81
CA VAL A 148 7.25 18.12 -4.16
C VAL A 148 5.89 18.82 -4.10
N ASP A 149 5.60 19.69 -5.07
CA ASP A 149 4.31 20.41 -5.12
C ASP A 149 3.16 19.50 -5.61
N LYS A 150 3.47 18.53 -6.45
CA LYS A 150 2.51 17.60 -7.07
C LYS A 150 3.12 16.21 -7.26
N PRO A 151 2.29 15.16 -7.40
CA PRO A 151 2.79 13.83 -7.67
C PRO A 151 3.69 13.78 -8.91
N THR A 152 4.87 13.18 -8.79
CA THR A 152 5.84 13.04 -9.88
C THR A 152 6.42 11.63 -9.91
N PRO A 153 6.68 11.06 -11.10
CA PRO A 153 7.33 9.75 -11.19
C PRO A 153 8.75 9.78 -10.60
N THR A 154 9.11 8.74 -9.86
CA THR A 154 10.50 8.54 -9.39
C THR A 154 11.43 7.97 -10.47
N GLY A 155 10.86 7.41 -11.54
CA GLY A 155 11.58 6.57 -12.51
C GLY A 155 11.84 5.14 -12.03
N LYS A 156 11.41 4.78 -10.81
CA LYS A 156 11.49 3.43 -10.25
C LYS A 156 10.14 2.73 -10.26
N THR A 157 10.16 1.41 -10.19
CA THR A 157 8.98 0.55 -10.14
C THR A 157 9.12 -0.48 -9.04
N ALA A 158 7.99 -0.94 -8.51
CA ALA A 158 7.92 -2.11 -7.64
C ALA A 158 6.97 -3.15 -8.26
N LYS A 159 6.91 -4.35 -7.68
CA LYS A 159 6.00 -5.41 -8.11
C LYS A 159 5.00 -5.71 -6.99
N ILE A 160 3.71 -5.63 -7.31
CA ILE A 160 2.59 -5.84 -6.39
C ILE A 160 1.69 -6.93 -6.97
N ALA A 161 1.54 -8.05 -6.27
CA ALA A 161 0.74 -9.19 -6.71
C ALA A 161 1.05 -9.65 -8.15
N GLY A 162 2.32 -9.55 -8.58
CA GLY A 162 2.74 -9.89 -9.94
C GLY A 162 2.82 -8.72 -10.93
N TYR A 163 2.20 -7.58 -10.62
CA TYR A 163 2.11 -6.42 -11.52
C TYR A 163 3.22 -5.41 -11.26
N VAL A 164 3.80 -4.87 -12.33
CA VAL A 164 4.78 -3.78 -12.24
C VAL A 164 4.06 -2.45 -12.07
N VAL A 165 4.34 -1.75 -10.98
CA VAL A 165 3.67 -0.51 -10.59
C VAL A 165 4.70 0.61 -10.44
N PRO A 166 4.48 1.80 -11.04
CA PRO A 166 5.38 2.93 -10.87
C PRO A 166 5.31 3.50 -9.46
N ILE A 167 6.47 3.91 -8.94
CA ILE A 167 6.56 4.59 -7.65
C ILE A 167 6.48 6.10 -7.89
N MET A 168 5.55 6.76 -7.19
CA MET A 168 5.26 8.17 -7.33
C MET A 168 5.72 8.95 -6.09
N ASN A 169 6.62 9.92 -6.27
CA ASN A 169 6.87 10.95 -5.27
C ASN A 169 5.58 11.74 -5.05
N THR A 170 5.12 11.83 -3.82
CA THR A 170 3.81 12.39 -3.45
C THR A 170 3.99 13.42 -2.33
N PRO A 171 3.37 14.62 -2.43
CA PRO A 171 3.40 15.61 -1.36
C PRO A 171 2.82 15.03 -0.06
N LEU A 172 3.43 15.31 1.09
CA LEU A 172 2.97 14.79 2.39
C LEU A 172 1.49 15.16 2.68
N ALA A 173 1.05 16.34 2.24
CA ALA A 173 -0.33 16.80 2.38
C ALA A 173 -1.36 15.93 1.64
N GLN A 174 -0.94 15.10 0.69
CA GLN A 174 -1.81 14.17 -0.06
C GLN A 174 -1.78 12.73 0.50
N LEU A 175 -1.06 12.50 1.60
CA LEU A 175 -0.91 11.19 2.25
C LEU A 175 -1.62 11.12 3.60
N THR A 176 -2.62 11.97 3.82
CA THR A 176 -3.40 11.99 5.06
C THR A 176 -4.14 10.67 5.30
N ASP A 177 -4.50 9.97 4.22
CA ASP A 177 -5.26 8.72 4.22
C ASP A 177 -4.40 7.46 4.34
N ARG A 178 -3.07 7.58 4.47
CA ARG A 178 -2.15 6.43 4.50
C ARG A 178 -2.33 5.52 5.73
N ARG A 179 -3.05 6.00 6.75
CA ARG A 179 -3.38 5.29 7.99
C ARG A 179 -4.87 4.97 8.14
N ASP A 180 -5.66 5.30 7.12
CA ASP A 180 -7.11 5.13 7.14
C ASP A 180 -7.55 4.00 6.22
N TYR A 181 -8.61 3.30 6.63
CA TYR A 181 -9.30 2.35 5.76
C TYR A 181 -9.81 3.07 4.52
N PRO A 182 -9.49 2.59 3.31
CA PRO A 182 -10.04 3.17 2.10
C PRO A 182 -11.56 2.93 2.02
N SER A 183 -12.23 3.76 1.22
CA SER A 183 -13.66 3.61 0.94
C SER A 183 -13.84 2.86 -0.39
N PRO A 184 -14.18 1.56 -0.37
CA PRO A 184 -14.49 0.83 -1.59
C PRO A 184 -15.72 1.43 -2.28
N PRO A 185 -15.83 1.30 -3.61
CA PRO A 185 -17.05 1.70 -4.31
C PRO A 185 -18.24 0.93 -3.74
N GLY A 186 -19.39 1.60 -3.58
CA GLY A 186 -20.61 0.96 -3.12
C GLY A 186 -21.05 -0.19 -4.03
N TYR A 187 -21.91 -1.07 -3.53
CA TYR A 187 -22.41 -2.23 -4.25
C TYR A 187 -23.14 -1.81 -5.53
N ARG A 188 -22.46 -1.88 -6.67
CA ARG A 188 -23.07 -1.74 -8.00
C ARG A 188 -23.30 -3.15 -8.55
N PRO A 189 -24.53 -3.52 -8.94
CA PRO A 189 -24.75 -4.80 -9.60
C PRO A 189 -23.88 -4.86 -10.86
N VAL A 190 -23.07 -5.91 -10.99
CA VAL A 190 -22.43 -6.25 -12.27
C VAL A 190 -23.57 -6.65 -13.19
N ALA A 191 -23.98 -5.75 -14.08
CA ALA A 191 -25.10 -5.99 -14.97
C ALA A 191 -24.90 -7.31 -15.72
N THR A 192 -25.76 -8.28 -15.47
CA THR A 192 -25.85 -9.52 -16.23
C THR A 192 -26.38 -9.16 -17.61
N VAL A 193 -25.52 -9.16 -18.62
CA VAL A 193 -25.98 -9.08 -20.02
C VAL A 193 -26.61 -10.43 -20.34
N ARG A 194 -27.87 -10.41 -20.79
CA ARG A 194 -28.62 -11.58 -21.27
C ARG A 194 -28.04 -12.10 -22.58
#